data_AF-A0A4Q2YQ97-F1
#
_entry.id   AF-A0A4Q2YQ97-F1
#
_cell.length_a   1.000
_cell.length_b   1.000
_cell.length_c   1.000
_cell.angle_alpha   90.00
_cell.angle_beta   90.00
_cell.angle_gamma   90.00
#
_symmetry.space_group_name_H-M   'P 1'
#
loop_
_entity.id
_entity.type
_entity.pdbx_description
1 polymer ?
#
loop_
_entity_poly.entity_id
_entity_poly.type
_entity_poly.pdbx_seq_one_letter_code
_entity_poly.pdbx_strand_id
1 'polypeptide(L)'
;MIWAIPLLVIAAIAAGPVLAEVSTAWARRAAGWITLAACVAGADMFLTNEDAVIRMAGICCVLLGGMKGLVYAEWARDERLPLLRYCVFAFLWFGMDPVSFKSRRQGLEWKKDMLIGLVLMLVGTLGAWLVWAMEWRQILVMFVPMSLGFHFGALRVLKGGMRAAGFPVRTLFPNVLETRGIGDFWSRRWNVGYSQMMQRLVGRPVEAAAGADAGLMAVFLASGILHELAITLPVMAS
;
A
#
# COMPACT_ATOMS: atom_id res chain seq x y z
N MET A 1 -14.65 -17.66 8.08
CA MET A 1 -13.94 -17.45 9.37
C MET A 1 -13.21 -16.11 9.33
N ILE A 2 -13.95 -15.02 9.14
CA ILE A 2 -13.39 -13.68 8.88
C ILE A 2 -12.39 -13.19 9.96
N TRP A 3 -12.55 -13.64 11.20
CA TRP A 3 -11.67 -13.31 12.34
C TRP A 3 -10.24 -13.84 12.20
N ALA A 4 -9.96 -14.77 11.28
CA ALA A 4 -8.60 -15.20 10.98
C ALA A 4 -7.79 -14.13 10.22
N ILE A 5 -8.45 -13.20 9.51
CA ILE A 5 -7.77 -12.21 8.67
C ILE A 5 -6.90 -11.23 9.48
N PRO A 6 -7.38 -10.62 10.58
CA PRO A 6 -6.52 -9.80 11.43
C PRO A 6 -5.27 -10.54 11.91
N LEU A 7 -5.39 -11.83 12.24
CA LEU A 7 -4.25 -12.65 12.67
C LEU A 7 -3.23 -12.84 11.54
N LEU A 8 -3.70 -13.12 10.31
CA LEU A 8 -2.83 -13.21 9.14
C LEU A 8 -2.14 -11.88 8.83
N VAL A 9 -2.84 -10.75 8.94
CA VAL A 9 -2.26 -9.41 8.76
C VAL A 9 -1.16 -9.16 9.80
N ILE A 10 -1.44 -9.45 11.07
CA ILE A 10 -0.45 -9.29 12.16
C ILE A 10 0.75 -10.20 11.93
N ALA A 11 0.53 -11.46 11.55
CA ALA A 11 1.61 -12.40 11.26
C ALA A 11 2.48 -11.93 10.08
N ALA A 12 1.85 -11.46 9.00
CA ALA A 12 2.56 -10.96 7.83
C ALA A 12 3.38 -9.70 8.14
N ILE A 13 2.88 -8.82 9.00
CA ILE A 13 3.62 -7.65 9.52
C ILE A 13 4.75 -8.10 10.45
N ALA A 14 4.50 -9.01 11.39
CA ALA A 14 5.49 -9.48 12.35
C ALA A 14 6.65 -10.24 11.68
N ALA A 15 6.41 -10.84 10.52
CA ALA A 15 7.45 -11.48 9.73
C ALA A 15 8.54 -10.48 9.29
N GLY A 16 8.24 -9.19 9.12
CA GLY A 16 9.21 -8.19 8.66
C GLY A 16 10.49 -8.11 9.52
N PRO A 17 10.37 -7.80 10.84
CA PRO A 17 11.51 -7.79 11.74
C PRO A 17 12.26 -9.11 11.85
N VAL A 18 11.55 -10.24 11.80
CA VAL A 18 12.16 -11.59 11.83
C VAL A 18 12.97 -11.85 10.57
N LEU A 19 12.41 -11.55 9.40
CA LEU A 19 13.09 -11.71 8.11
C LEU A 19 14.28 -10.75 7.97
N ALA A 20 14.26 -9.59 8.64
CA ALA A 20 15.39 -8.66 8.66
C ALA A 20 16.66 -9.28 9.29
N GLU A 21 16.54 -10.34 10.10
CA GLU A 21 17.67 -11.06 10.70
C GLU A 21 18.39 -11.97 9.69
N VAL A 22 17.75 -12.28 8.57
CA VAL A 22 18.37 -13.07 7.50
C VAL A 22 19.37 -12.19 6.76
N SER A 23 20.67 -12.44 6.99
CA SER A 23 21.78 -11.69 6.38
C SER A 23 21.83 -11.83 4.86
N THR A 24 21.56 -13.04 4.36
CA THR A 24 21.61 -13.36 2.93
C THR A 24 20.39 -12.78 2.18
N ALA A 25 20.64 -11.81 1.31
CA ALA A 25 19.58 -11.04 0.64
C ALA A 25 18.61 -11.89 -0.19
N TRP A 26 19.10 -12.86 -0.96
CA TRP A 26 18.23 -13.72 -1.77
C TRP A 26 17.34 -14.61 -0.89
N ALA A 27 17.90 -15.18 0.19
CA ALA A 27 17.17 -16.03 1.13
C ALA A 27 16.09 -15.23 1.86
N ARG A 28 16.41 -14.01 2.30
CA ARG A 28 15.45 -13.08 2.92
C ARG A 28 14.28 -12.77 1.99
N ARG A 29 14.56 -12.46 0.73
CA ARG A 29 13.53 -12.14 -0.28
C ARG A 29 12.67 -13.36 -0.58
N ALA A 30 13.28 -14.53 -0.80
CA ALA A 30 12.57 -15.78 -1.05
C ALA A 30 11.63 -16.12 0.12
N ALA A 31 12.16 -16.09 1.35
CA ALA A 31 11.36 -16.31 2.56
C ALA A 31 10.21 -15.30 2.69
N GLY A 32 10.46 -14.01 2.42
CA GLY A 32 9.42 -12.98 2.41
C GLY A 32 8.30 -13.26 1.42
N TRP A 33 8.63 -13.54 0.16
CA TRP A 33 7.63 -13.85 -0.87
C TRP A 33 6.86 -15.15 -0.56
N ILE A 34 7.53 -16.17 -0.01
CA ILE A 34 6.88 -17.41 0.46
C ILE A 34 5.90 -17.10 1.61
N THR A 35 6.30 -16.30 2.59
CA THR A 35 5.42 -15.88 3.69
C THR A 35 4.20 -15.13 3.16
N LEU A 36 4.40 -14.18 2.24
CA LEU A 36 3.29 -13.46 1.62
C LEU A 36 2.34 -14.42 0.90
N ALA A 37 2.86 -15.33 0.07
CA ALA A 37 2.05 -16.30 -0.67
C ALA A 37 1.27 -17.21 0.28
N ALA A 38 1.90 -17.70 1.36
CA ALA A 38 1.24 -18.51 2.38
C ALA A 38 0.12 -17.75 3.09
N CYS A 39 0.35 -16.47 3.46
CA CYS A 39 -0.69 -15.64 4.08
C CYS A 39 -1.85 -15.37 3.12
N VAL A 40 -1.60 -15.09 1.84
CA VAL A 40 -2.64 -14.87 0.83
C VAL A 40 -3.45 -16.16 0.60
N ALA A 41 -2.79 -17.31 0.46
CA ALA A 41 -3.46 -18.60 0.34
C ALA A 41 -4.33 -18.91 1.57
N GLY A 42 -3.80 -18.66 2.78
CA GLY A 42 -4.57 -18.80 4.01
C GLY A 42 -5.78 -17.86 4.04
N ALA A 43 -5.63 -16.60 3.63
CA ALA A 43 -6.73 -15.65 3.55
C ALA A 43 -7.82 -16.14 2.58
N ASP A 44 -7.41 -16.64 1.42
CA ASP A 44 -8.32 -17.17 0.41
C ASP A 44 -9.13 -18.37 0.92
N MET A 45 -8.47 -19.29 1.61
CA MET A 45 -9.10 -20.45 2.23
C MET A 45 -10.09 -20.05 3.35
N PHE A 46 -9.74 -19.07 4.19
CA PHE A 46 -10.63 -18.65 5.29
C PHE A 46 -11.83 -17.83 4.84
N LEU A 47 -11.77 -17.24 3.65
CA LEU A 47 -12.78 -16.37 3.06
C LEU A 47 -13.56 -17.01 1.91
N THR A 48 -13.35 -18.30 1.62
CA THR A 48 -13.99 -18.98 0.47
C THR A 48 -15.52 -18.92 0.49
N ASN A 49 -16.13 -18.88 1.68
CA ASN A 49 -17.60 -18.82 1.85
C ASN A 49 -18.14 -17.39 2.08
N GLU A 50 -17.28 -16.38 2.05
CA GLU A 50 -17.69 -14.99 2.22
C GLU A 50 -18.01 -14.37 0.85
N ASP A 51 -18.76 -13.27 0.80
CA ASP A 51 -19.03 -12.59 -0.46
C ASP A 51 -17.75 -11.98 -1.07
N ALA A 52 -17.80 -11.73 -2.39
CA ALA A 52 -16.65 -11.25 -3.15
C ALA A 52 -16.06 -9.93 -2.60
N VAL A 53 -16.87 -9.03 -2.02
CA VAL A 53 -16.40 -7.76 -1.48
C VAL A 53 -15.61 -7.99 -0.19
N ILE A 54 -16.14 -8.80 0.73
CA ILE A 54 -15.43 -9.19 1.96
C ILE A 54 -14.14 -9.93 1.62
N ARG A 55 -14.19 -10.87 0.67
CA ARG A 55 -13.02 -11.62 0.24
C ARG A 55 -11.94 -10.72 -0.36
N MET A 56 -12.33 -9.79 -1.23
CA MET A 56 -11.42 -8.78 -1.80
C MET A 56 -10.79 -7.93 -0.71
N ALA A 57 -11.60 -7.39 0.21
CA ALA A 57 -11.11 -6.57 1.31
C ALA A 57 -10.12 -7.33 2.22
N GLY A 58 -10.42 -8.58 2.54
CA GLY A 58 -9.56 -9.44 3.36
C GLY A 58 -8.22 -9.75 2.69
N ILE A 59 -8.24 -10.15 1.41
CA ILE A 59 -7.02 -10.40 0.63
C ILE A 59 -6.19 -9.11 0.49
N CYS A 60 -6.82 -7.97 0.21
CA CYS A 60 -6.13 -6.68 0.13
C CYS A 60 -5.46 -6.28 1.46
N CYS A 61 -6.12 -6.53 2.59
CA CYS A 61 -5.53 -6.28 3.91
C CYS A 61 -4.29 -7.14 4.15
N VAL A 62 -4.35 -8.44 3.81
CA VAL A 62 -3.23 -9.37 3.97
C VAL A 62 -2.08 -9.03 3.02
N LEU A 63 -2.37 -8.68 1.77
CA LEU A 63 -1.39 -8.17 0.83
C LEU A 63 -0.71 -6.91 1.37
N LEU A 64 -1.47 -5.93 1.85
CA LEU A 64 -0.91 -4.70 2.43
C LEU A 64 0.01 -5.01 3.61
N GLY A 65 -0.44 -5.85 4.56
CA GLY A 65 0.33 -6.25 5.73
C GLY A 65 1.62 -7.00 5.38
N GLY A 66 1.55 -7.96 4.46
CA GLY A 66 2.72 -8.69 3.99
C GLY A 66 3.70 -7.78 3.26
N MET A 67 3.22 -6.88 2.40
CA MET A 67 4.06 -5.89 1.75
C MET A 67 4.77 -4.96 2.75
N LYS A 68 4.11 -4.56 3.84
CA LYS A 68 4.75 -3.82 4.93
C LYS A 68 5.91 -4.60 5.53
N GLY A 69 5.70 -5.89 5.81
CA GLY A 69 6.72 -6.80 6.33
C GLY A 69 7.91 -6.94 5.37
N LEU A 70 7.66 -7.25 4.09
CA LEU A 70 8.72 -7.41 3.08
C LEU A 70 9.53 -6.13 2.87
N VAL A 71 8.84 -4.99 2.74
CA VAL A 71 9.50 -3.68 2.59
C VAL A 71 10.38 -3.37 3.79
N TYR A 72 9.89 -3.65 5.00
CA TYR A 72 10.66 -3.46 6.21
C TYR A 72 11.87 -4.39 6.25
N ALA A 73 11.70 -5.68 5.97
CA ALA A 73 12.78 -6.66 5.97
C ALA A 73 13.92 -6.27 5.00
N GLU A 74 13.58 -5.79 3.81
CA GLU A 74 14.57 -5.37 2.81
C GLU A 74 15.26 -4.05 3.17
N TRP A 75 14.55 -3.16 3.87
CA TRP A 75 15.10 -1.88 4.33
C TRP A 75 15.95 -2.01 5.61
N ALA A 76 15.47 -2.78 6.59
CA ALA A 76 15.92 -2.69 7.98
C ALA A 76 17.33 -3.23 8.24
N ARG A 77 17.94 -3.96 7.29
CA ARG A 77 19.33 -4.48 7.31
C ARG A 77 20.05 -4.29 8.66
N ASP A 78 20.86 -3.25 8.79
CA ASP A 78 21.51 -2.84 10.03
C ASP A 78 20.76 -1.69 10.76
N GLU A 79 19.72 -1.14 10.14
CA GLU A 79 18.91 -0.04 10.67
C GLU A 79 17.52 -0.50 11.14
N ARG A 80 17.30 -0.64 12.45
CA ARG A 80 15.98 -1.03 12.99
C ARG A 80 15.17 0.15 13.49
N LEU A 81 13.86 0.11 13.23
CA LEU A 81 12.91 0.99 13.90
C LEU A 81 12.62 0.45 15.31
N PRO A 82 12.48 1.33 16.32
CA PRO A 82 11.86 0.95 17.58
C PRO A 82 10.46 0.36 17.35
N LEU A 83 10.06 -0.65 18.13
CA LEU A 83 8.82 -1.39 17.96
C LEU A 83 7.60 -0.48 17.75
N LEU A 84 7.44 0.55 18.60
CA LEU A 84 6.33 1.48 18.47
C LEU A 84 6.30 2.20 17.12
N ARG A 85 7.46 2.63 16.60
CA ARG A 85 7.55 3.31 15.31
C ARG A 85 7.32 2.34 14.15
N TYR A 86 7.73 1.08 14.30
CA TYR A 86 7.38 0.03 13.38
C TYR A 86 5.86 -0.20 13.33
N CYS A 87 5.19 -0.29 14.48
CA CYS A 87 3.74 -0.42 14.55
C CYS A 87 3.02 0.77 13.90
N VAL A 88 3.48 2.01 14.15
CA VAL A 88 2.92 3.19 13.48
C VAL A 88 3.10 3.11 11.96
N PHE A 89 4.30 2.74 11.49
CA PHE A 89 4.55 2.55 10.06
C PHE A 89 3.66 1.45 9.45
N ALA A 90 3.51 0.33 10.13
CA ALA A 90 2.84 -0.86 9.61
C ALA A 90 1.31 -0.71 9.59
N PHE A 91 0.72 -0.20 10.68
CA PHE A 91 -0.73 -0.16 10.86
C PHE A 91 -1.37 1.19 10.55
N LEU A 92 -0.64 2.30 10.73
CA LEU A 92 -1.24 3.64 10.67
C LEU A 92 -0.80 4.46 9.45
N TRP A 93 0.01 3.89 8.56
CA TRP A 93 0.46 4.59 7.36
C TRP A 93 0.27 3.72 6.12
N PHE A 94 -0.19 4.29 5.00
CA PHE A 94 -0.33 3.54 3.75
C PHE A 94 0.95 3.50 2.90
N GLY A 95 1.90 4.42 3.11
CA GLY A 95 3.14 4.46 2.32
C GLY A 95 4.15 3.37 2.70
N MET A 96 5.05 3.05 1.78
CA MET A 96 6.01 1.95 1.88
C MET A 96 7.45 2.44 2.11
N ASP A 97 7.60 3.50 2.91
CA ASP A 97 8.90 4.07 3.25
C ASP A 97 9.15 4.05 4.77
N PRO A 98 9.82 3.01 5.30
CA PRO A 98 10.15 2.93 6.71
C PRO A 98 11.10 4.04 7.17
N VAL A 99 11.93 4.59 6.27
CA VAL A 99 12.90 5.65 6.58
C VAL A 99 12.21 6.87 7.20
N SER A 100 11.01 7.19 6.73
CA SER A 100 10.19 8.29 7.25
C SER A 100 9.86 8.16 8.75
N PHE A 101 10.02 6.98 9.34
CA PHE A 101 9.76 6.71 10.76
C PHE A 101 11.05 6.60 11.61
N LYS A 102 12.23 6.74 10.99
CA LYS A 102 13.53 6.67 11.70
C LYS A 102 13.78 7.82 12.66
N SER A 103 13.28 9.02 12.35
CA SER A 103 13.42 10.21 13.19
C SER A 103 12.18 11.08 13.13
N ARG A 104 11.99 11.92 14.16
CA ARG A 104 10.97 12.97 14.17
C ARG A 104 11.62 14.30 13.82
N ARG A 105 10.87 15.14 13.11
CA ARG A 105 11.28 16.50 12.74
C ARG A 105 10.24 17.51 13.23
N GLN A 106 10.72 18.65 13.69
CA GLN A 106 9.86 19.79 14.05
C GLN A 106 9.63 20.69 12.82
N GLY A 107 8.63 21.57 12.89
CA GLY A 107 8.33 22.53 11.82
C GLY A 107 7.80 21.91 10.53
N LEU A 108 7.29 20.67 10.58
CA LEU A 108 6.66 20.05 9.42
C LEU A 108 5.30 20.72 9.14
N GLU A 109 5.15 21.32 7.97
CA GLU A 109 3.85 21.82 7.51
C GLU A 109 2.79 20.71 7.49
N TRP A 110 1.74 20.81 8.30
CA TRP A 110 0.68 19.79 8.40
C TRP A 110 -0.73 20.36 8.30
N LYS A 111 -0.95 21.60 8.76
CA LYS A 111 -2.28 22.24 8.79
C LYS A 111 -2.90 22.36 7.40
N LYS A 112 -2.08 22.74 6.41
CA LYS A 112 -2.51 22.83 5.00
C LYS A 112 -2.94 21.47 4.45
N ASP A 113 -2.20 20.40 4.76
CA ASP A 113 -2.58 19.05 4.37
C ASP A 113 -3.91 18.64 5.04
N MET A 114 -4.14 18.99 6.32
CA MET A 114 -5.42 18.71 7.00
C MET A 114 -6.58 19.42 6.37
N LEU A 115 -6.47 20.74 6.20
CA LEU A 115 -7.56 21.54 5.67
C LEU A 115 -7.94 21.08 4.26
N ILE A 116 -6.96 20.94 3.36
CA ILE A 116 -7.23 20.47 2.00
C ILE A 116 -7.77 19.04 2.02
N GLY A 117 -7.21 18.16 2.85
CA GLY A 117 -7.67 16.78 2.97
C GLY A 117 -9.13 16.69 3.40
N LEU A 118 -9.53 17.43 4.43
CA LEU A 118 -10.90 17.48 4.94
C LEU A 118 -11.88 18.07 3.92
N VAL A 119 -11.50 19.13 3.22
CA VAL A 119 -12.33 19.70 2.15
C VAL A 119 -12.54 18.68 1.03
N LEU A 120 -11.48 17.98 0.60
CA LEU A 120 -11.59 16.97 -0.45
C LEU A 120 -12.41 15.74 0.00
N MET A 121 -12.32 15.35 1.27
CA MET A 121 -13.21 14.33 1.85
C MET A 121 -14.67 14.78 1.76
N LEU A 122 -14.98 16.00 2.20
CA LEU A 122 -16.34 16.54 2.15
C LEU A 122 -16.87 16.59 0.71
N VAL A 123 -16.10 17.17 -0.21
CA VAL A 123 -16.46 17.26 -1.64
C VAL A 123 -16.62 15.88 -2.26
N GLY A 124 -15.71 14.94 -1.96
CA GLY A 124 -15.80 13.56 -2.42
C GLY A 124 -17.05 12.85 -1.91
N THR A 125 -17.40 13.00 -0.62
CA THR A 125 -18.61 12.43 -0.04
C THR A 125 -19.88 13.03 -0.64
N LEU A 126 -19.95 14.35 -0.75
CA LEU A 126 -21.10 15.03 -1.38
C LEU A 126 -21.23 14.65 -2.86
N GLY A 127 -20.12 14.54 -3.58
CA GLY A 127 -20.09 14.08 -4.97
C GLY A 127 -20.58 12.64 -5.11
N ALA A 128 -20.14 11.72 -4.25
CA ALA A 128 -20.59 10.33 -4.27
C ALA A 128 -22.08 10.22 -3.93
N TRP A 129 -22.54 10.99 -2.93
CA TRP A 129 -23.96 11.10 -2.60
C TRP A 129 -24.78 11.62 -3.78
N LEU A 130 -24.30 12.64 -4.51
CA LEU A 130 -24.96 13.16 -5.69
C LEU A 130 -25.05 12.11 -6.81
N VAL A 131 -23.96 11.41 -7.12
CA VAL A 131 -23.96 10.33 -8.12
C VAL A 131 -25.00 9.26 -7.76
N TRP A 132 -25.07 8.88 -6.47
CA TRP A 132 -26.06 7.94 -5.97
C TRP A 132 -27.50 8.47 -6.07
N ALA A 133 -27.73 9.72 -5.65
CA ALA A 133 -29.06 10.36 -5.65
C ALA A 133 -29.61 10.60 -7.06
N MET A 134 -28.72 10.86 -8.04
CA MET A 134 -29.06 10.99 -9.45
C MET A 134 -29.23 9.63 -10.16
N GLU A 135 -29.11 8.53 -9.41
CA GLU A 135 -29.19 7.16 -9.92
C GLU A 135 -28.23 6.86 -11.08
N TRP A 136 -27.07 7.52 -11.11
CA TRP A 136 -26.03 7.22 -12.10
C TRP A 136 -25.37 5.88 -11.76
N ARG A 137 -25.81 4.82 -12.42
CA ARG A 137 -25.36 3.44 -12.19
C ARG A 137 -24.00 3.13 -12.82
N GLN A 138 -23.40 4.05 -13.56
CA GLN A 138 -22.07 3.86 -14.16
C GLN A 138 -20.98 3.90 -13.09
N ILE A 139 -20.30 2.77 -12.87
CA ILE A 139 -19.28 2.65 -11.82
C ILE A 139 -18.13 3.65 -11.99
N LEU A 140 -17.75 3.98 -13.23
CA LEU A 140 -16.71 4.96 -13.54
C LEU A 140 -17.06 6.36 -13.02
N VAL A 141 -18.34 6.74 -13.05
CA VAL A 141 -18.81 8.03 -12.55
C VAL A 141 -18.71 8.09 -11.02
N MET A 142 -18.97 6.97 -10.34
CA MET A 142 -18.81 6.86 -8.89
C MET A 142 -17.34 6.86 -8.45
N PHE A 143 -16.42 6.32 -9.25
CA PHE A 143 -15.01 6.25 -8.90
C PHE A 143 -14.34 7.63 -8.77
N VAL A 144 -14.81 8.64 -9.49
CA VAL A 144 -14.24 10.00 -9.44
C VAL A 144 -14.40 10.63 -8.05
N PRO A 145 -15.62 10.83 -7.50
CA PRO A 145 -15.79 11.40 -6.17
C PRO A 145 -15.24 10.51 -5.06
N MET A 146 -15.33 9.17 -5.20
CA MET A 146 -14.70 8.25 -4.24
C MET A 146 -13.19 8.41 -4.20
N SER A 147 -12.55 8.52 -5.37
CA SER A 147 -11.10 8.72 -5.44
C SER A 147 -10.69 10.09 -4.90
N LEU A 148 -11.48 11.13 -5.17
CA LEU A 148 -11.27 12.46 -4.61
C LEU A 148 -11.29 12.43 -3.07
N GLY A 149 -12.34 11.83 -2.50
CA GLY A 149 -12.52 11.74 -1.06
C GLY A 149 -11.46 10.89 -0.37
N PHE A 150 -11.13 9.73 -0.95
CA PHE A 150 -10.20 8.79 -0.33
C PHE A 150 -8.72 9.11 -0.65
N HIS A 151 -8.32 9.01 -1.92
CA HIS A 151 -6.91 9.10 -2.32
C HIS A 151 -6.31 10.49 -2.10
N PHE A 152 -7.10 11.54 -2.38
CA PHE A 152 -6.63 12.92 -2.27
C PHE A 152 -7.06 13.60 -0.97
N GLY A 153 -8.21 13.19 -0.39
CA GLY A 153 -8.71 13.66 0.89
C GLY A 153 -8.16 12.89 2.09
N ALA A 154 -8.68 11.69 2.34
CA ALA A 154 -8.40 10.90 3.54
C ALA A 154 -6.90 10.59 3.71
N LEU A 155 -6.19 10.20 2.65
CA LEU A 155 -4.75 9.95 2.74
C LEU A 155 -3.93 11.23 2.98
N ARG A 156 -4.45 12.40 2.59
CA ARG A 156 -3.83 13.69 2.91
C ARG A 156 -4.10 14.10 4.35
N VAL A 157 -5.30 13.81 4.88
CA VAL A 157 -5.61 13.90 6.33
C VAL A 157 -4.69 12.98 7.14
N LEU A 158 -4.44 11.76 6.67
CA LEU A 158 -3.50 10.86 7.32
C LEU A 158 -2.07 11.42 7.29
N LYS A 159 -1.64 11.95 6.13
CA LYS A 159 -0.29 12.54 5.96
C LYS A 159 -0.02 13.65 6.95
N GLY A 160 -0.89 14.65 7.04
CA GLY A 160 -0.64 15.75 7.98
C GLY A 160 -0.86 15.34 9.45
N GLY A 161 -1.68 14.33 9.77
CA GLY A 161 -1.68 13.73 11.10
C GLY A 161 -0.31 13.14 11.47
N MET A 162 0.31 12.39 10.55
CA MET A 162 1.68 11.87 10.71
C MET A 162 2.71 12.99 10.84
N ARG A 163 2.58 14.07 10.05
CA ARG A 163 3.49 15.22 10.10
C ARG A 163 3.32 16.05 11.37
N ALA A 164 2.10 16.17 11.90
CA ALA A 164 1.83 16.76 13.21
C ALA A 164 2.48 15.94 14.33
N ALA A 165 2.49 14.61 14.21
CA ALA A 165 3.23 13.70 15.09
C ALA A 165 4.77 13.71 14.86
N GLY A 166 5.26 14.53 13.93
CA GLY A 166 6.68 14.73 13.64
C GLY A 166 7.27 13.79 12.60
N PHE A 167 6.49 12.91 11.95
CA PHE A 167 7.00 12.01 10.92
C PHE A 167 7.02 12.69 9.55
N PRO A 168 8.18 12.81 8.88
CA PRO A 168 8.33 13.50 7.59
C PRO A 168 7.82 12.68 6.40
N VAL A 169 6.62 12.10 6.51
CA VAL A 169 6.00 11.32 5.44
C VAL A 169 5.68 12.20 4.22
N ARG A 170 5.74 11.58 3.04
CA ARG A 170 5.51 12.22 1.74
C ARG A 170 4.06 12.02 1.28
N THR A 171 3.61 12.87 0.36
CA THR A 171 2.31 12.70 -0.31
C THR A 171 2.32 11.43 -1.16
N LEU A 172 1.29 10.59 -1.02
CA LEU A 172 1.18 9.33 -1.76
C LEU A 172 0.71 9.52 -3.21
N PHE A 173 -0.07 10.57 -3.46
CA PHE A 173 -0.61 10.94 -4.78
C PHE A 173 -0.24 12.39 -5.15
N PRO A 174 1.04 12.71 -5.41
CA PRO A 174 1.47 14.07 -5.69
C PRO A 174 1.15 14.49 -7.13
N ASN A 175 0.63 15.71 -7.29
CA ASN A 175 0.54 16.46 -8.55
C ASN A 175 0.04 15.65 -9.77
N VAL A 176 -1.01 14.82 -9.61
CA VAL A 176 -1.50 13.93 -10.67
C VAL A 176 -1.92 14.68 -11.94
N LEU A 177 -2.40 15.92 -11.82
CA LEU A 177 -2.81 16.75 -12.96
C LEU A 177 -1.64 17.30 -13.79
N GLU A 178 -0.42 17.27 -13.27
CA GLU A 178 0.79 17.72 -13.98
C GLU A 178 1.49 16.56 -14.74
N THR A 179 0.79 15.43 -14.92
CA THR A 179 1.32 14.22 -15.56
C THR A 179 1.81 14.49 -16.98
N ARG A 180 3.04 14.06 -17.27
CA ARG A 180 3.65 14.10 -18.62
C ARG A 180 3.83 12.69 -19.17
N GLY A 181 2.72 12.06 -19.56
CA GLY A 181 2.68 10.71 -20.13
C GLY A 181 2.46 9.59 -19.10
N ILE A 182 2.22 8.38 -19.61
CA ILE A 182 1.82 7.19 -18.81
C ILE A 182 2.91 6.77 -17.80
N GLY A 183 4.18 6.84 -18.20
CA GLY A 183 5.29 6.51 -17.30
C GLY A 183 5.37 7.44 -16.09
N ASP A 184 5.20 8.75 -16.30
CA ASP A 184 5.19 9.75 -15.22
C ASP A 184 4.01 9.54 -14.25
N PHE A 185 2.83 9.24 -14.81
CA PHE A 185 1.63 8.92 -14.02
C PHE A 185 1.89 7.77 -13.03
N TRP A 186 2.26 6.60 -13.54
CA TRP A 186 2.36 5.37 -12.72
C TRP A 186 3.60 5.32 -11.84
N SER A 187 4.70 5.98 -12.22
CA SER A 187 5.95 5.89 -11.44
C SER A 187 6.11 6.99 -10.39
N ARG A 188 5.52 8.18 -10.61
CA ARG A 188 5.83 9.37 -9.81
C ARG A 188 4.62 10.06 -9.17
N ARG A 189 3.40 9.78 -9.64
CA ARG A 189 2.22 10.59 -9.25
C ARG A 189 1.07 9.77 -8.71
N TRP A 190 0.85 8.56 -9.24
CA TRP A 190 -0.18 7.65 -8.78
C TRP A 190 0.41 6.61 -7.83
N ASN A 191 -0.05 6.61 -6.57
CA ASN A 191 0.35 5.66 -5.53
C ASN A 191 1.87 5.45 -5.44
N VAL A 192 2.61 6.53 -5.14
CA VAL A 192 4.07 6.52 -5.06
C VAL A 192 4.59 5.50 -4.03
N GLY A 193 3.81 5.21 -2.99
CA GLY A 193 4.14 4.15 -2.03
C GLY A 193 4.26 2.78 -2.69
N TYR A 194 3.30 2.42 -3.54
CA TYR A 194 3.32 1.17 -4.30
C TYR A 194 4.49 1.15 -5.30
N SER A 195 4.69 2.21 -6.08
CA SER A 195 5.77 2.26 -7.08
C SER A 195 7.15 2.14 -6.43
N GLN A 196 7.37 2.78 -5.27
CA GLN A 196 8.60 2.62 -4.49
C GLN A 196 8.80 1.20 -3.97
N MET A 197 7.73 0.57 -3.47
CA MET A 197 7.75 -0.82 -3.02
C MET A 197 8.16 -1.76 -4.14
N MET A 198 7.49 -1.68 -5.30
CA MET A 198 7.78 -2.56 -6.44
C MET A 198 9.21 -2.39 -6.93
N GLN A 199 9.71 -1.16 -7.00
CA GLN A 199 11.10 -0.90 -7.35
C GLN A 199 12.07 -1.48 -6.31
N ARG A 200 11.76 -1.40 -5.01
CA ARG A 200 12.63 -1.96 -3.95
C ARG A 200 12.62 -3.49 -3.93
N LEU A 201 11.45 -4.12 -4.04
CA LEU A 201 11.27 -5.55 -3.85
C LEU A 201 11.50 -6.37 -5.12
N VAL A 202 11.26 -5.78 -6.30
CA VAL A 202 11.30 -6.50 -7.58
C VAL A 202 12.26 -5.83 -8.55
N GLY A 203 12.07 -4.54 -8.84
CA GLY A 203 12.81 -3.82 -9.89
C GLY A 203 14.32 -3.85 -9.70
N ARG A 204 14.82 -3.24 -8.61
CA ARG A 204 16.26 -3.15 -8.33
C ARG A 204 16.95 -4.52 -8.18
N PRO A 205 16.35 -5.52 -7.52
CA PRO A 205 16.92 -6.87 -7.50
C PRO A 205 17.13 -7.47 -8.89
N VAL A 206 16.14 -7.36 -9.78
CA VAL A 206 16.23 -7.91 -11.14
C VAL A 206 17.14 -7.06 -12.01
N GLU A 207 17.09 -5.74 -11.88
CA GLU A 207 17.99 -4.81 -12.57
C GLU A 207 19.45 -5.11 -12.27
N ALA A 208 19.79 -5.35 -11.01
CA ALA A 208 21.15 -5.69 -10.60
C ALA A 208 21.64 -7.03 -11.20
N ALA A 209 20.74 -7.93 -11.58
CA ALA A 209 21.08 -9.25 -12.12
C ALA A 209 21.01 -9.31 -13.66
N ALA A 210 20.12 -8.55 -14.29
CA ALA A 210 19.75 -8.70 -15.70
C ALA A 210 19.55 -7.38 -16.46
N GLY A 211 19.87 -6.24 -15.84
CA GLY A 211 19.80 -4.91 -16.46
C GLY A 211 18.45 -4.19 -16.33
N ALA A 212 18.44 -2.90 -16.68
CA ALA A 212 17.34 -1.99 -16.42
C ALA A 212 16.01 -2.42 -17.07
N ASP A 213 16.04 -2.88 -18.32
CA ASP A 213 14.84 -3.29 -19.05
C ASP A 213 14.18 -4.52 -18.40
N ALA A 214 14.98 -5.48 -17.93
CA ALA A 214 14.50 -6.64 -17.20
C ALA A 214 13.87 -6.24 -15.85
N GLY A 215 14.50 -5.30 -15.14
CA GLY A 215 13.96 -4.76 -13.89
C GLY A 215 12.60 -4.07 -14.07
N LEU A 216 12.47 -3.27 -15.14
CA LEU A 216 11.22 -2.62 -15.49
C LEU A 216 10.13 -3.64 -15.83
N MET A 217 10.44 -4.62 -16.70
CA MET A 217 9.51 -5.68 -17.09
C MET A 217 9.04 -6.49 -15.87
N ALA A 218 9.97 -6.85 -14.98
CA ALA A 218 9.64 -7.60 -13.77
C ALA A 218 8.68 -6.83 -12.85
N VAL A 219 8.83 -5.50 -12.73
CA VAL A 219 7.90 -4.66 -11.98
C VAL A 219 6.50 -4.69 -12.60
N PHE A 220 6.39 -4.60 -13.92
CA PHE A 220 5.09 -4.69 -14.61
C PHE A 220 4.43 -6.05 -14.40
N LEU A 221 5.17 -7.15 -14.61
CA LEU A 221 4.65 -8.52 -14.44
C LEU A 221 4.20 -8.78 -13.01
N ALA A 222 5.06 -8.48 -12.03
CA ALA A 222 4.74 -8.67 -10.62
C ALA A 222 3.55 -7.78 -10.21
N SER A 223 3.46 -6.56 -10.74
CA SER A 223 2.30 -5.70 -10.51
C SER A 223 1.02 -6.32 -11.07
N GLY A 224 1.03 -6.85 -12.28
CA GLY A 224 -0.11 -7.55 -12.87
C GLY A 224 -0.57 -8.73 -12.02
N ILE A 225 0.36 -9.57 -11.56
CA ILE A 225 0.06 -10.71 -10.68
C ILE A 225 -0.63 -10.23 -9.39
N LEU A 226 -0.13 -9.19 -8.74
CA LEU A 226 -0.74 -8.66 -7.52
C LEU A 226 -2.15 -8.11 -7.75
N HIS A 227 -2.42 -7.52 -8.91
CA HIS A 227 -3.77 -7.07 -9.26
C HIS A 227 -4.71 -8.26 -9.51
N GLU A 228 -4.25 -9.29 -10.23
CA GLU A 228 -5.03 -10.52 -10.44
C GLU A 228 -5.35 -11.22 -9.10
N LEU A 229 -4.40 -11.29 -8.18
CA LEU A 229 -4.67 -11.82 -6.83
C LEU A 229 -5.70 -10.98 -6.07
N ALA A 230 -5.69 -9.65 -6.23
CA ALA A 230 -6.61 -8.77 -5.52
C ALA A 230 -8.01 -8.72 -6.14
N ILE A 231 -8.15 -8.96 -7.45
CA ILE A 231 -9.42 -8.78 -8.18
C ILE A 231 -10.03 -10.13 -8.57
N THR A 232 -9.22 -11.04 -9.12
CA THR A 232 -9.68 -12.30 -9.71
C THR A 232 -9.93 -13.36 -8.64
N LEU A 233 -9.03 -13.52 -7.65
CA LEU A 233 -9.26 -14.50 -6.56
C LEU A 233 -10.61 -14.30 -5.85
N PRO A 234 -11.00 -13.08 -5.42
CA PRO A 234 -12.27 -12.87 -4.72
C PRO A 234 -13.52 -13.34 -5.48
N VAL A 235 -13.50 -13.28 -6.82
CA VAL A 235 -14.66 -13.58 -7.66
C VAL A 235 -14.64 -15.00 -8.24
N MET A 236 -13.55 -15.77 -8.07
CA MET A 236 -13.45 -17.13 -8.63
C MET A 236 -14.24 -18.20 -7.87
N ALA A 237 -14.76 -17.93 -6.66
CA ALA A 237 -15.53 -18.93 -5.89
C ALA A 237 -17.05 -18.67 -5.86
N SER A 238 -17.58 -17.90 -6.82
CA SER A 238 -19.02 -17.77 -7.03
C SER A 238 -19.57 -18.89 -7.90
#